data_AF-A0A926X079-F1
#
_entry.id   AF-A0A926X079-F1
#
_cell.length_a   1.000
_cell.length_b   1.000
_cell.length_c   1.000
_cell.angle_alpha   90.00
_cell.angle_beta   90.00
_cell.angle_gamma   90.00
#
_symmetry.space_group_name_H-M   'P 1'
#
loop_
_entity.id
_entity.type
_entity.pdbx_description
1 polymer ?
#
loop_
_entity_poly.entity_id
_entity_poly.type
_entity_poly.pdbx_seq_one_letter_code
_entity_poly.pdbx_strand_id
1 'polypeptide(L)'
;MSDRLLKLLLIDPDPIFRLGLRVALEANPNLQVVADVETETAALQILVEIAQKDPNQVNLVILELGNSRSSNSQQLGWQFCQQLKALYPNLPVFLLSSMAEPGLLLAAKSAGINGYCPKGIPVFELVAAIREVADGGSFWFGERGGEEIGPWDDQVMRKKGKFSPLRTPNLKLSKLRNNLRLSGISQIDATLAAVTAQLQMPGLPLLDQALLAGQRRELLAARWLLTRLLASPQERQQEQQQIISSTHQLPPTFSSLGSAIGKSDSQQRQTSPPLVTPRTLQSALFASCITKLQFPLQNVTDIPLEIDILREDRKRELLYIILQKLAQQLDALRASQVEIEQLFDLIRTILCDLWQEAVTDFFGKFARVKVGNQNIEIVNFLLQNAEAVQVDIFDKIPLVFELFSYLLFQLDLQVDNNSYIAGSVEAKSQALIILENLLIQIANAVMQPLLNSLADVETIKQNFYDHRLISTREIERFRNNLSWKYRLRNYVTEAQAIFESRYDLFVLAPRGIAKISIYAPRNHELAQLSNIPLVVTLLLEFRDAIAPRLQSILAFLGSGIVFMLTQVIGRGLGLIGRGILQGIGSVSFTEKILRRNSERTK
;
A
#
# COMPACT_ATOMS: atom_id res chain seq x y z
N MET A 1 0.08 45.90 -12.98
CA MET A 1 0.63 44.60 -12.53
C MET A 1 -0.24 43.55 -13.18
N SER A 2 0.30 42.82 -14.14
CA SER A 2 -0.44 42.16 -15.22
C SER A 2 -1.35 41.04 -14.67
N ASP A 3 -2.67 41.16 -14.88
CA ASP A 3 -3.69 40.13 -14.63
C ASP A 3 -3.58 38.93 -15.60
N ARG A 4 -2.35 38.49 -15.91
CA ARG A 4 -2.10 37.40 -16.85
C ARG A 4 -2.06 36.07 -16.10
N LEU A 5 -2.92 35.15 -16.50
CA LEU A 5 -2.93 33.77 -16.02
C LEU A 5 -1.58 33.09 -16.33
N LEU A 6 -0.84 32.71 -15.29
CA LEU A 6 0.43 31.99 -15.39
C LEU A 6 0.17 30.48 -15.50
N LYS A 7 0.67 29.88 -16.57
CA LYS A 7 0.52 28.46 -16.87
C LYS A 7 1.76 27.69 -16.44
N LEU A 8 1.60 26.70 -15.57
CA LEU A 8 2.67 26.00 -14.89
C LEU A 8 2.72 24.53 -15.31
N LEU A 9 3.93 23.99 -15.49
CA LEU A 9 4.18 22.55 -15.59
C LEU A 9 4.82 22.06 -14.29
N LEU A 10 4.22 21.05 -13.65
CA LEU A 10 4.77 20.45 -12.44
C LEU A 10 5.47 19.12 -12.76
N ILE A 11 6.67 18.91 -12.22
CA ILE A 11 7.46 17.70 -12.41
C ILE A 11 7.95 17.25 -11.04
N ASP A 12 7.38 16.16 -10.54
CA ASP A 12 7.72 15.60 -9.23
C ASP A 12 7.34 14.12 -9.20
N PRO A 13 8.18 13.18 -8.72
CA PRO A 13 7.80 11.77 -8.66
C PRO A 13 6.69 11.47 -7.64
N ASP A 14 6.45 12.34 -6.65
CA ASP A 14 5.44 12.12 -5.60
C ASP A 14 4.03 12.59 -6.05
N PRO A 15 3.08 11.68 -6.30
CA PRO A 15 1.73 12.03 -6.76
C PRO A 15 0.91 12.79 -5.71
N ILE A 16 1.17 12.58 -4.42
CA ILE A 16 0.47 13.28 -3.33
C ILE A 16 0.96 14.73 -3.29
N PHE A 17 2.27 14.93 -3.41
CA PHE A 17 2.84 16.28 -3.44
C PHE A 17 2.37 17.07 -4.68
N ARG A 18 2.37 16.46 -5.88
CA ARG A 18 1.85 17.12 -7.10
C ARG A 18 0.40 17.57 -6.95
N LEU A 19 -0.46 16.71 -6.39
CA LEU A 19 -1.86 17.05 -6.13
C LEU A 19 -1.99 18.22 -5.17
N GLY A 20 -1.32 18.14 -4.01
CA GLY A 20 -1.37 19.19 -3.00
C GLY A 20 -0.87 20.53 -3.53
N LEU A 21 0.23 20.50 -4.29
CA LEU A 21 0.80 21.68 -4.92
C LEU A 21 -0.13 22.27 -5.98
N ARG A 22 -0.73 21.45 -6.86
CA ARG A 22 -1.73 21.92 -7.85
C ARG A 22 -2.87 22.63 -7.16
N VAL A 23 -3.50 22.00 -6.16
CA VAL A 23 -4.64 22.57 -5.43
C VAL A 23 -4.25 23.89 -4.74
N ALA A 24 -3.07 23.94 -4.12
CA ALA A 24 -2.57 25.14 -3.45
C ALA A 24 -2.28 26.29 -4.42
N LEU A 25 -1.73 26.01 -5.60
CA LEU A 25 -1.42 27.02 -6.61
C LEU A 25 -2.70 27.52 -7.29
N GLU A 26 -3.60 26.62 -7.71
CA GLU A 26 -4.85 26.96 -8.41
C GLU A 26 -5.91 27.61 -7.50
N ALA A 27 -5.72 27.60 -6.19
CA ALA A 27 -6.47 28.47 -5.28
C ALA A 27 -6.27 29.97 -5.58
N ASN A 28 -5.21 30.32 -6.33
CA ASN A 28 -4.97 31.67 -6.84
C ASN A 28 -5.51 31.79 -8.28
N PRO A 29 -6.41 32.74 -8.57
CA PRO A 29 -7.06 32.84 -9.88
C PRO A 29 -6.11 33.19 -11.04
N ASN A 30 -4.89 33.61 -10.73
CA ASN A 30 -3.87 34.01 -11.71
C ASN A 30 -2.83 32.90 -11.96
N LEU A 31 -2.99 31.71 -11.38
CA LEU A 31 -2.14 30.54 -11.61
C LEU A 31 -3.00 29.38 -12.15
N GLN A 32 -2.46 28.64 -13.12
CA GLN A 32 -3.08 27.45 -13.67
C GLN A 32 -2.00 26.38 -13.88
N VAL A 33 -2.25 25.15 -13.43
CA VAL A 33 -1.36 24.03 -13.75
C VAL A 33 -1.84 23.36 -15.02
N VAL A 34 -1.11 23.55 -16.13
CA VAL A 34 -1.52 23.00 -17.43
C VAL A 34 -1.23 21.51 -17.57
N ALA A 35 -0.23 21.02 -16.85
CA ALA A 35 0.10 19.61 -16.75
C ALA A 35 0.93 19.34 -15.49
N ASP A 36 0.84 18.12 -14.98
CA ASP A 36 1.71 17.59 -13.94
C ASP A 36 2.19 16.20 -14.37
N VAL A 37 3.45 15.89 -14.15
CA VAL A 37 4.07 14.63 -14.59
C VAL A 37 5.00 14.07 -13.53
N GLU A 38 5.15 12.74 -13.56
CA GLU A 38 5.99 12.00 -12.63
C GLU A 38 7.46 11.96 -13.04
N THR A 39 7.73 11.95 -14.35
CA THR A 39 9.08 11.69 -14.90
C THR A 39 9.55 12.79 -15.84
N GLU A 40 10.88 12.91 -15.95
CA GLU A 40 11.56 13.83 -16.87
C GLU A 40 11.21 13.52 -18.34
N THR A 41 11.06 12.23 -18.67
CA THR A 41 10.69 11.78 -20.01
C THR A 41 9.27 12.21 -20.39
N ALA A 42 8.31 12.06 -19.47
CA ALA A 42 6.94 12.52 -19.68
C ALA A 42 6.88 14.06 -19.80
N ALA A 43 7.71 14.77 -19.03
CA ALA A 43 7.81 16.23 -19.14
C ALA A 43 8.26 16.69 -20.52
N LEU A 44 9.29 16.07 -21.11
CA LEU A 44 9.72 16.40 -22.47
C LEU A 44 8.64 16.11 -23.50
N GLN A 45 7.94 14.98 -23.37
CA GLN A 45 6.86 14.64 -24.29
C GLN A 45 5.72 15.68 -24.25
N ILE A 46 5.30 16.08 -23.04
CA ILE A 46 4.29 17.13 -22.88
C ILE A 46 4.78 18.47 -23.42
N LEU A 47 6.03 18.84 -23.18
CA LEU A 47 6.60 20.09 -23.72
C LEU A 47 6.63 20.08 -25.25
N VAL A 48 6.91 18.94 -25.89
CA VAL A 48 6.84 18.79 -27.34
C VAL A 48 5.40 18.90 -27.84
N GLU A 49 4.46 18.20 -27.22
CA GLU A 49 3.03 18.24 -27.58
C GLU A 49 2.43 19.64 -27.41
N ILE A 50 2.83 20.36 -26.37
CA ILE A 50 2.42 21.74 -26.11
C ILE A 50 3.07 22.69 -27.12
N ALA A 51 4.38 22.56 -27.37
CA ALA A 51 5.09 23.41 -28.33
C ALA A 51 4.55 23.28 -29.77
N GLN A 52 4.01 22.12 -30.14
CA GLN A 52 3.33 21.92 -31.43
C GLN A 52 1.99 22.67 -31.54
N LYS A 53 1.33 22.97 -30.42
CA LYS A 53 0.04 23.66 -30.37
C LYS A 53 0.21 25.17 -30.17
N ASP A 54 0.96 25.57 -29.15
CA ASP A 54 1.33 26.95 -28.86
C ASP A 54 2.58 26.98 -27.95
N PRO A 55 3.73 27.51 -28.43
CA PRO A 55 4.95 27.58 -27.64
C PRO A 55 4.85 28.46 -26.38
N ASN A 56 3.83 29.31 -26.25
CA ASN A 56 3.61 30.18 -25.08
C ASN A 56 2.66 29.59 -24.01
N GLN A 57 2.29 28.31 -24.14
CA GLN A 57 1.31 27.66 -23.27
C GLN A 57 1.89 27.17 -21.93
N VAL A 58 3.21 27.16 -21.74
CA VAL A 58 3.87 26.98 -20.43
C VAL A 58 4.70 28.23 -20.14
N ASN A 59 4.47 28.86 -18.99
CA ASN A 59 5.19 30.06 -18.55
C ASN A 59 6.28 29.76 -17.54
N LEU A 60 6.19 28.65 -16.80
CA LEU A 60 7.17 28.26 -15.79
C LEU A 60 7.09 26.75 -15.53
N VAL A 61 8.26 26.11 -15.36
CA VAL A 61 8.38 24.71 -14.95
C VAL A 61 8.78 24.66 -13.48
N ILE A 62 8.03 23.91 -12.67
CA ILE A 62 8.38 23.59 -11.28
C ILE A 62 8.90 22.17 -11.24
N LEU A 63 10.15 21.98 -10.80
CA LEU A 63 10.86 20.71 -10.86
C LEU A 63 11.41 20.29 -9.50
N GLU A 64 11.17 19.03 -9.14
CA GLU A 64 11.91 18.31 -8.10
C GLU A 64 13.22 17.75 -8.68
N LEU A 65 14.34 18.06 -8.03
CA LEU A 65 15.69 17.69 -8.48
C LEU A 65 16.11 16.27 -8.07
N GLY A 66 15.48 15.67 -7.06
CA GLY A 66 15.74 14.29 -6.67
C GLY A 66 15.34 13.97 -5.23
N ASN A 67 14.90 12.73 -5.00
CA ASN A 67 14.54 12.25 -3.67
C ASN A 67 15.79 11.79 -2.88
N SER A 68 15.73 11.87 -1.53
CA SER A 68 16.81 11.52 -0.59
C SER A 68 17.25 10.04 -0.62
N ARG A 69 16.77 9.22 -1.56
CA ARG A 69 16.92 7.76 -1.55
C ARG A 69 18.06 7.25 -2.42
N SER A 70 18.63 8.06 -3.32
CA SER A 70 19.81 7.67 -4.12
C SER A 70 20.59 8.89 -4.66
N SER A 71 21.91 8.82 -4.69
CA SER A 71 22.75 9.83 -5.37
C SER A 71 22.53 9.86 -6.90
N ASN A 72 22.06 8.75 -7.47
CA ASN A 72 21.76 8.64 -8.90
C ASN A 72 20.55 9.49 -9.33
N SER A 73 19.53 9.64 -8.48
CA SER A 73 18.33 10.43 -8.82
C SER A 73 18.63 11.93 -8.91
N GLN A 74 19.52 12.44 -8.05
CA GLN A 74 19.97 13.84 -8.12
C GLN A 74 20.79 14.13 -9.38
N GLN A 75 21.63 13.18 -9.79
CA GLN A 75 22.40 13.32 -11.03
C GLN A 75 21.49 13.32 -12.27
N LEU A 76 20.43 12.50 -12.29
CA LEU A 76 19.45 12.48 -13.38
C LEU A 76 18.61 13.77 -13.45
N GLY A 77 18.08 14.25 -12.32
CA GLY A 77 17.35 15.52 -12.28
C GLY A 77 18.22 16.71 -12.69
N TRP A 78 19.51 16.66 -12.38
CA TRP A 78 20.48 17.66 -12.83
C TRP A 78 20.75 17.61 -14.34
N GLN A 79 20.99 16.42 -14.90
CA GLN A 79 21.15 16.24 -16.34
C GLN A 79 19.91 16.73 -17.10
N PHE A 80 18.73 16.51 -16.53
CA PHE A 80 17.48 16.99 -17.09
C PHE A 80 17.36 18.52 -17.07
N CYS A 81 17.77 19.19 -15.99
CA CYS A 81 17.82 20.66 -15.92
C CYS A 81 18.68 21.24 -17.05
N GLN A 82 19.86 20.66 -17.30
CA GLN A 82 20.76 21.08 -18.38
C GLN A 82 20.12 20.87 -19.76
N GLN A 83 19.48 19.72 -19.96
CA GLN A 83 18.77 19.40 -21.21
C GLN A 83 17.59 20.36 -21.45
N LEU A 84 16.80 20.68 -20.42
CA LEU A 84 15.70 21.63 -20.52
C LEU A 84 16.19 23.02 -20.92
N LYS A 85 17.28 23.50 -20.33
CA LYS A 85 17.85 24.81 -20.66
C LYS A 85 18.49 24.86 -22.05
N ALA A 86 19.04 23.74 -22.53
CA ALA A 86 19.54 23.64 -23.89
C ALA A 86 18.42 23.66 -24.94
N LEU A 87 17.30 22.98 -24.68
CA LEU A 87 16.16 22.88 -25.60
C LEU A 87 15.22 24.10 -25.54
N TYR A 88 15.03 24.67 -24.34
CA TYR A 88 14.10 25.77 -24.06
C TYR A 88 14.79 26.89 -23.27
N PRO A 89 15.70 27.65 -23.89
CA PRO A 89 16.55 28.63 -23.18
C PRO A 89 15.76 29.75 -22.48
N ASN A 90 14.60 30.10 -23.02
CA ASN A 90 13.75 31.18 -22.49
C ASN A 90 12.70 30.70 -21.49
N LEU A 91 12.58 29.38 -21.23
CA LEU A 91 11.60 28.84 -20.30
C LEU A 91 12.12 28.95 -18.86
N PRO A 92 11.41 29.67 -17.97
CA PRO A 92 11.78 29.73 -16.56
C PRO A 92 11.67 28.36 -15.90
N VAL A 93 12.72 27.96 -15.18
CA VAL A 93 12.75 26.72 -14.39
C VAL A 93 12.92 27.09 -12.93
N PHE A 94 12.03 26.56 -12.10
CA PHE A 94 11.96 26.80 -10.66
C PHE A 94 12.10 25.47 -9.91
N LEU A 95 13.02 25.41 -8.97
CA LEU A 95 13.31 24.21 -8.20
C LEU A 95 12.49 24.19 -6.91
N LEU A 96 11.84 23.07 -6.63
CA LEU A 96 11.13 22.83 -5.38
C LEU A 96 11.54 21.47 -4.82
N SER A 97 12.53 21.46 -3.91
CA SER A 97 13.19 20.22 -3.48
C SER A 97 13.29 20.07 -1.96
N SER A 98 13.25 18.83 -1.47
CA SER A 98 13.39 18.50 -0.02
C SER A 98 14.82 18.60 0.51
N MET A 99 15.82 18.52 -0.36
CA MET A 99 17.23 18.58 0.02
C MET A 99 18.03 19.31 -1.04
N ALA A 100 18.84 20.28 -0.61
CA ALA A 100 19.72 20.98 -1.51
C ALA A 100 21.08 21.19 -0.86
N GLU A 101 22.09 20.49 -1.37
CA GLU A 101 23.47 20.78 -1.03
C GLU A 101 23.83 22.17 -1.60
N PRO A 102 24.48 23.05 -0.82
CA PRO A 102 24.82 24.40 -1.28
C PRO A 102 25.59 24.42 -2.61
N GLY A 103 26.46 23.43 -2.84
CA GLY A 103 27.20 23.28 -4.10
C GLY A 103 26.31 23.01 -5.30
N LEU A 104 25.23 22.24 -5.13
CA LEU A 104 24.29 21.90 -6.20
C LEU A 104 23.38 23.09 -6.54
N LEU A 105 22.99 23.88 -5.54
CA LEU A 105 22.26 25.14 -5.78
C LEU A 105 23.11 26.16 -6.53
N LEU A 106 24.38 26.31 -6.16
CA LEU A 106 25.33 27.17 -6.87
C LEU A 106 25.51 26.72 -8.32
N ALA A 107 25.65 25.40 -8.55
CA ALA A 107 25.72 24.83 -9.89
C ALA A 107 24.43 25.11 -10.68
N ALA A 108 23.26 24.89 -10.09
CA ALA A 108 21.96 25.16 -10.72
C ALA A 108 21.80 26.63 -11.11
N LYS A 109 22.19 27.55 -10.23
CA LYS A 109 22.21 28.98 -10.52
C LYS A 109 23.13 29.32 -11.69
N SER A 110 24.33 28.73 -11.72
CA SER A 110 25.29 28.92 -12.82
C SER A 110 24.81 28.36 -14.17
N ALA A 111 23.94 27.35 -14.15
CA ALA A 111 23.35 26.76 -15.35
C ALA A 111 22.07 27.49 -15.84
N GLY A 112 21.73 28.63 -15.24
CA GLY A 112 20.62 29.47 -15.68
C GLY A 112 19.25 29.06 -15.15
N ILE A 113 19.19 28.25 -14.08
CA ILE A 113 17.96 28.00 -13.34
C ILE A 113 17.52 29.30 -12.62
N ASN A 114 16.22 29.57 -12.62
CA ASN A 114 15.70 30.89 -12.27
C ASN A 114 15.35 31.02 -10.79
N GLY A 115 15.08 29.91 -10.10
CA GLY A 115 14.84 29.98 -8.66
C GLY A 115 14.80 28.65 -7.94
N TYR A 116 14.77 28.74 -6.62
CA TYR A 116 14.74 27.61 -5.70
C TYR A 116 13.96 27.94 -4.41
N CYS A 117 13.10 27.01 -4.00
CA CYS A 117 12.56 26.93 -2.65
C CYS A 117 12.69 25.50 -2.07
N PRO A 118 12.84 25.37 -0.74
CA PRO A 118 12.70 24.07 -0.10
C PRO A 118 11.23 23.62 -0.11
N LYS A 119 11.01 22.30 -0.21
CA LYS A 119 9.69 21.72 0.05
C LYS A 119 9.27 22.00 1.50
N GLY A 120 8.00 22.38 1.69
CA GLY A 120 7.46 22.79 2.98
C GLY A 120 7.47 24.30 3.24
N ILE A 121 7.98 25.11 2.30
CA ILE A 121 7.79 26.57 2.34
C ILE A 121 6.29 26.94 2.37
N PRO A 122 5.88 27.98 3.11
CA PRO A 122 4.49 28.44 3.08
C PRO A 122 4.03 28.79 1.65
N VAL A 123 2.80 28.38 1.31
CA VAL A 123 2.24 28.55 -0.05
C VAL A 123 2.26 30.00 -0.51
N PHE A 124 2.01 30.97 0.38
CA PHE A 124 2.00 32.38 0.01
C PHE A 124 3.39 32.88 -0.42
N GLU A 125 4.47 32.41 0.22
CA GLU A 125 5.85 32.73 -0.15
C GLU A 125 6.23 32.07 -1.48
N LEU A 126 5.81 30.82 -1.68
CA LEU A 126 6.02 30.11 -2.94
C LEU A 126 5.32 30.80 -4.12
N VAL A 127 4.08 31.27 -3.92
CA VAL A 127 3.33 32.01 -4.94
C VAL A 127 4.02 33.34 -5.27
N ALA A 128 4.56 34.04 -4.28
CA ALA A 128 5.35 35.25 -4.51
C ALA A 128 6.62 34.95 -5.33
N ALA A 129 7.35 33.89 -4.97
CA ALA A 129 8.55 33.46 -5.68
C ALA A 129 8.26 33.05 -7.14
N ILE A 130 7.17 32.30 -7.38
CA ILE A 130 6.73 31.90 -8.73
C ILE A 130 6.43 33.11 -9.60
N ARG A 131 5.76 34.13 -9.05
CA ARG A 131 5.46 35.37 -9.78
C ARG A 131 6.72 36.15 -10.13
N GLU A 132 7.62 36.31 -9.15
CA GLU A 132 8.90 37.00 -9.34
C GLU A 132 9.73 36.34 -10.45
N VAL A 133 9.77 35.00 -10.48
CA VAL A 133 10.48 34.25 -11.52
C VAL A 133 9.76 34.30 -12.87
N ALA A 134 8.43 34.22 -12.89
CA ALA A 134 7.64 34.32 -14.12
C ALA A 134 7.73 35.71 -14.78
N ASP A 135 7.92 36.77 -14.00
CA ASP A 135 8.14 38.14 -14.48
C ASP A 135 9.60 38.39 -14.97
N GLY A 136 10.43 37.34 -14.99
CA GLY A 136 11.81 37.39 -15.47
C GLY A 136 12.86 37.66 -14.38
N GLY A 137 12.43 37.71 -13.12
CA GLY A 137 13.34 37.80 -11.97
C GLY A 137 13.96 36.45 -11.59
N SER A 138 14.68 36.44 -10.46
CA SER A 138 15.24 35.23 -9.87
C SER A 138 14.99 35.17 -8.37
N PHE A 139 14.56 34.03 -7.84
CA PHE A 139 14.25 33.88 -6.42
C PHE A 139 14.98 32.67 -5.83
N TRP A 140 15.86 32.89 -4.86
CA TRP A 140 16.60 31.82 -4.17
C TRP A 140 16.38 31.91 -2.67
N PHE A 141 15.67 30.93 -2.12
CA PHE A 141 15.40 30.85 -0.69
C PHE A 141 16.71 30.78 0.12
N GLY A 142 16.86 31.63 1.13
CA GLY A 142 18.04 31.70 2.00
C GLY A 142 19.12 32.70 1.57
N GLU A 143 19.07 33.28 0.36
CA GLU A 143 20.00 34.35 -0.07
C GLU A 143 19.57 35.75 0.38
N ARG A 144 18.30 35.94 0.78
CA ARG A 144 17.85 37.20 1.45
C ARG A 144 18.32 37.22 2.91
N GLY A 145 19.63 37.21 3.13
CA GLY A 145 20.26 37.58 4.39
C GLY A 145 20.90 38.95 4.23
N GLY A 146 20.16 40.02 4.52
CA GLY A 146 20.71 41.38 4.42
C GLY A 146 19.75 42.55 4.62
N GLU A 147 18.43 42.36 4.54
CA GLU A 147 17.47 43.43 4.88
C GLU A 147 16.46 42.92 5.91
N GLU A 148 16.55 43.51 7.10
CA GLU A 148 15.53 43.43 8.14
C GLU A 148 14.17 43.80 7.52
N ILE A 149 13.26 42.82 7.41
CA ILE A 149 11.84 43.13 7.35
C ILE A 149 11.49 43.60 8.77
N GLY A 150 11.58 44.92 8.97
CA GLY A 150 11.10 45.57 10.19
C GLY A 150 9.61 45.26 10.41
N PRO A 151 9.10 45.40 11.65
CA PRO A 151 7.71 45.13 11.98
C PRO A 151 6.80 45.92 11.05
N TRP A 152 5.93 45.24 10.30
CA TRP A 152 4.92 45.91 9.49
C TRP A 152 4.04 46.77 10.40
N ASP A 153 4.01 48.06 10.07
CA ASP A 153 3.49 49.16 10.85
C ASP A 153 1.95 49.08 10.98
N ASP A 154 1.47 48.91 12.22
CA ASP A 154 0.06 48.74 12.62
C ASP A 154 -0.78 50.04 12.47
N GLN A 155 -0.31 51.04 11.72
CA GLN A 155 -0.89 52.40 11.69
C GLN A 155 -1.76 52.76 10.48
N VAL A 156 -1.98 51.87 9.49
CA VAL A 156 -2.80 52.22 8.30
C VAL A 156 -4.32 51.97 8.48
N MET A 157 -4.77 51.34 9.57
CA MET A 157 -6.21 50.99 9.75
C MET A 157 -6.96 51.80 10.82
N ARG A 158 -6.59 53.06 11.08
CA ARG A 158 -7.40 53.97 11.91
C ARG A 158 -7.64 55.34 11.25
N LYS A 159 -8.68 55.45 10.42
CA LYS A 159 -9.65 56.57 10.45
C LYS A 159 -10.80 56.42 9.44
N LYS A 160 -12.03 56.43 9.99
CA LYS A 160 -13.36 56.76 9.41
C LYS A 160 -13.91 55.82 8.31
N GLY A 161 -15.13 55.27 8.39
CA GLY A 161 -16.22 55.45 9.34
C GLY A 161 -17.42 54.54 9.03
N LYS A 162 -18.28 54.37 10.05
CA LYS A 162 -19.71 53.96 10.07
C LYS A 162 -20.20 52.99 8.99
N PHE A 163 -20.48 51.74 9.37
CA PHE A 163 -21.69 51.02 8.93
C PHE A 163 -22.18 50.04 10.03
N SER A 164 -23.48 50.09 10.30
CA SER A 164 -24.26 49.29 11.26
C SER A 164 -24.32 47.79 10.89
N PRO A 165 -24.75 46.88 11.79
CA PRO A 165 -24.54 45.45 11.62
C PRO A 165 -25.59 44.83 10.69
N LEU A 166 -25.14 44.16 9.63
CA LEU A 166 -25.96 43.32 8.76
C LEU A 166 -25.47 41.87 8.84
N ARG A 167 -26.43 40.97 9.00
CA ARG A 167 -26.28 39.51 9.06
C ARG A 167 -25.67 38.91 7.77
N THR A 168 -24.52 38.24 7.93
CA THR A 168 -23.97 37.03 7.22
C THR A 168 -23.61 37.13 5.71
N PRO A 169 -22.59 36.39 5.20
CA PRO A 169 -22.76 34.94 4.90
C PRO A 169 -21.51 34.06 5.15
N ASN A 170 -21.62 33.08 6.05
CA ASN A 170 -20.69 31.95 6.23
C ASN A 170 -20.77 30.87 5.11
N LEU A 171 -21.31 31.21 3.94
CA LEU A 171 -21.65 30.24 2.87
C LEU A 171 -20.50 29.94 1.89
N LYS A 172 -19.40 30.71 1.87
CA LYS A 172 -18.30 30.52 0.92
C LYS A 172 -17.20 29.57 1.43
N LEU A 173 -16.86 29.65 2.72
CA LEU A 173 -15.85 28.78 3.34
C LEU A 173 -16.35 27.33 3.49
N SER A 174 -17.66 27.14 3.74
CA SER A 174 -18.26 25.79 3.81
C SER A 174 -18.27 25.09 2.46
N LYS A 175 -18.58 25.82 1.38
CA LYS A 175 -18.52 25.29 0.00
C LYS A 175 -17.10 24.95 -0.43
N LEU A 176 -16.13 25.82 -0.13
CA LEU A 176 -14.71 25.54 -0.40
C LEU A 176 -14.23 24.31 0.36
N ARG A 177 -14.58 24.19 1.64
CA ARG A 177 -14.22 23.04 2.48
C ARG A 177 -14.87 21.74 1.99
N ASN A 178 -16.12 21.77 1.53
CA ASN A 178 -16.78 20.60 0.95
C ASN A 178 -16.20 20.23 -0.42
N ASN A 179 -15.86 21.19 -1.27
CA ASN A 179 -15.21 20.90 -2.55
C ASN A 179 -13.81 20.31 -2.35
N LEU A 180 -13.03 20.83 -1.39
CA LEU A 180 -11.72 20.27 -1.02
C LEU A 180 -11.85 18.87 -0.41
N ARG A 181 -12.88 18.63 0.41
CA ARG A 181 -13.16 17.30 0.98
C ARG A 181 -13.55 16.30 -0.12
N LEU A 182 -14.48 16.66 -1.01
CA LEU A 182 -14.96 15.76 -2.08
C LEU A 182 -13.89 15.50 -3.13
N SER A 183 -13.14 16.52 -3.55
CA SER A 183 -12.02 16.35 -4.49
C SER A 183 -10.85 15.59 -3.87
N GLY A 184 -10.50 15.89 -2.60
CA GLY A 184 -9.45 15.18 -1.88
C GLY A 184 -9.79 13.72 -1.63
N ILE A 185 -11.02 13.42 -1.22
CA ILE A 185 -11.49 12.03 -1.06
C ILE A 185 -11.51 11.31 -2.40
N SER A 186 -12.04 11.93 -3.47
CA SER A 186 -12.07 11.31 -4.80
C SER A 186 -10.68 10.99 -5.34
N GLN A 187 -9.69 11.85 -5.08
CA GLN A 187 -8.32 11.58 -5.51
C GLN A 187 -7.65 10.50 -4.66
N ILE A 188 -7.86 10.53 -3.33
CA ILE A 188 -7.36 9.50 -2.44
C ILE A 188 -7.94 8.14 -2.85
N ASP A 189 -9.24 8.06 -3.11
CA ASP A 189 -9.91 6.84 -3.54
C ASP A 189 -9.35 6.33 -4.90
N ALA A 190 -9.05 7.23 -5.85
CA ALA A 190 -8.42 6.87 -7.12
C ALA A 190 -6.98 6.34 -6.92
N THR A 191 -6.16 6.97 -6.08
CA THR A 191 -4.81 6.49 -5.76
C THR A 191 -4.82 5.20 -4.95
N LEU A 192 -5.79 5.04 -4.06
CA LEU A 192 -5.98 3.83 -3.26
C LEU A 192 -6.37 2.68 -4.17
N ALA A 193 -7.23 2.91 -5.17
CA ALA A 193 -7.54 1.93 -6.20
C ALA A 193 -6.29 1.52 -7.01
N ALA A 194 -5.46 2.49 -7.41
CA ALA A 194 -4.22 2.22 -8.15
C ALA A 194 -3.19 1.44 -7.33
N VAL A 195 -2.92 1.84 -6.08
CA VAL A 195 -2.00 1.15 -5.16
C VAL A 195 -2.52 -0.25 -4.82
N THR A 196 -3.83 -0.40 -4.66
CA THR A 196 -4.46 -1.71 -4.41
C THR A 196 -4.36 -2.62 -5.64
N ALA A 197 -4.53 -2.09 -6.85
CA ALA A 197 -4.31 -2.83 -8.09
C ALA A 197 -2.84 -3.26 -8.25
N GLN A 198 -1.90 -2.40 -7.84
CA GLN A 198 -0.47 -2.75 -7.83
C GLN A 198 -0.17 -3.84 -6.81
N LEU A 199 -0.70 -3.75 -5.58
CA LEU A 199 -0.57 -4.79 -4.55
C LEU A 199 -1.17 -6.14 -4.96
N GLN A 200 -2.10 -6.17 -5.92
CA GLN A 200 -2.69 -7.38 -6.48
C GLN A 200 -1.83 -8.03 -7.57
N MET A 201 -0.73 -7.39 -8.02
CA MET A 201 0.17 -7.97 -9.01
C MET A 201 1.03 -9.11 -8.39
N PRO A 202 0.97 -10.33 -8.93
CA PRO A 202 1.72 -11.46 -8.39
C PRO A 202 3.22 -11.34 -8.71
N GLY A 203 4.07 -11.53 -7.68
CA GLY A 203 5.54 -11.55 -7.83
C GLY A 203 6.27 -10.24 -7.49
N LEU A 204 5.60 -9.30 -6.83
CA LEU A 204 6.23 -8.10 -6.27
C LEU A 204 7.31 -8.47 -5.22
N PRO A 205 8.50 -7.86 -5.28
CA PRO A 205 9.51 -7.99 -4.24
C PRO A 205 8.97 -7.61 -2.86
N LEU A 206 9.42 -8.31 -1.80
CA LEU A 206 8.93 -8.10 -0.42
C LEU A 206 9.05 -6.64 0.06
N LEU A 207 10.10 -5.93 -0.36
CA LEU A 207 10.29 -4.51 -0.05
C LEU A 207 9.25 -3.63 -0.74
N ASP A 208 8.93 -3.90 -2.00
CA ASP A 208 7.95 -3.14 -2.77
C ASP A 208 6.54 -3.42 -2.28
N GLN A 209 6.25 -4.67 -1.90
CA GLN A 209 4.98 -5.04 -1.27
C GLN A 209 4.83 -4.34 0.08
N ALA A 210 5.88 -4.30 0.91
CA ALA A 210 5.87 -3.59 2.18
C ALA A 210 5.72 -2.07 2.01
N LEU A 211 6.37 -1.50 0.99
CA LEU A 211 6.29 -0.09 0.64
C LEU A 211 4.89 0.30 0.16
N LEU A 212 4.33 -0.45 -0.79
CA LEU A 212 2.98 -0.23 -1.31
C LEU A 212 1.91 -0.47 -0.23
N ALA A 213 2.12 -1.45 0.66
CA ALA A 213 1.25 -1.66 1.83
C ALA A 213 1.39 -0.53 2.86
N GLY A 214 2.56 0.08 2.98
CA GLY A 214 2.76 1.32 3.74
C GLY A 214 2.00 2.48 3.13
N GLN A 215 2.14 2.69 1.83
CA GLN A 215 1.47 3.76 1.08
C GLN A 215 -0.05 3.63 1.12
N ARG A 216 -0.59 2.41 1.04
CA ARG A 216 -2.03 2.15 1.23
C ARG A 216 -2.51 2.57 2.63
N ARG A 217 -1.75 2.23 3.69
CA ARG A 217 -2.07 2.62 5.08
C ARG A 217 -2.04 4.14 5.25
N GLU A 218 -1.07 4.81 4.67
CA GLU A 218 -0.98 6.28 4.68
C GLU A 218 -2.17 6.94 3.97
N LEU A 219 -2.58 6.42 2.81
CA LEU A 219 -3.76 6.90 2.06
C LEU A 219 -5.06 6.70 2.84
N LEU A 220 -5.24 5.56 3.50
CA LEU A 220 -6.39 5.28 4.38
C LEU A 220 -6.42 6.22 5.59
N ALA A 221 -5.27 6.43 6.24
CA ALA A 221 -5.14 7.36 7.35
C ALA A 221 -5.43 8.81 6.90
N ALA A 222 -4.91 9.23 5.75
CA ALA A 222 -5.18 10.53 5.16
C ALA A 222 -6.66 10.72 4.85
N ARG A 223 -7.32 9.71 4.27
CA ARG A 223 -8.78 9.70 4.01
C ARG A 223 -9.56 9.91 5.30
N TRP A 224 -9.28 9.11 6.32
CA TRP A 224 -9.94 9.20 7.63
C TRP A 224 -9.75 10.58 8.28
N LEU A 225 -8.54 11.11 8.21
CA LEU A 225 -8.17 12.41 8.78
C LEU A 225 -8.87 13.56 8.07
N LEU A 226 -8.98 13.50 6.73
CA LEU A 226 -9.75 14.44 5.91
C LEU A 226 -11.25 14.42 6.28
N THR A 227 -11.82 13.23 6.45
CA THR A 227 -13.22 13.06 6.86
C THR A 227 -13.46 13.62 8.27
N ARG A 228 -12.49 13.51 9.18
CA ARG A 228 -12.62 13.94 10.58
C ARG A 228 -12.32 15.42 10.82
N LEU A 229 -11.35 16.00 10.10
CA LEU A 229 -10.92 17.40 10.29
C LEU A 229 -11.74 18.41 9.48
N LEU A 230 -12.31 18.01 8.34
CA LEU A 230 -13.02 18.92 7.43
C LEU A 230 -14.55 18.79 7.47
N ALA A 231 -15.11 17.91 8.31
CA ALA A 231 -16.56 17.82 8.56
C ALA A 231 -17.09 18.96 9.46
N SER A 232 -18.31 19.47 9.22
CA SER A 232 -18.90 20.53 10.08
C SER A 232 -19.44 19.94 11.39
N PRO A 233 -19.55 20.76 12.47
CA PRO A 233 -20.23 20.34 13.70
C PRO A 233 -21.72 19.96 13.48
N GLN A 234 -22.40 20.58 12.50
CA GLN A 234 -23.81 20.31 12.17
C GLN A 234 -23.99 18.98 11.39
N GLU A 235 -23.04 18.58 10.55
CA GLU A 235 -23.09 17.30 9.82
C GLU A 235 -22.72 16.10 10.70
N ARG A 236 -21.90 16.31 11.75
CA ARG A 236 -21.60 15.27 12.76
C ARG A 236 -22.86 14.83 13.54
N GLN A 237 -23.85 15.72 13.66
CA GLN A 237 -25.15 15.42 14.24
C GLN A 237 -26.12 14.78 13.24
N GLN A 238 -25.98 15.05 11.93
CA GLN A 238 -26.79 14.39 10.89
C GLN A 238 -26.36 12.94 10.61
N GLU A 239 -25.07 12.61 10.67
CA GLU A 239 -24.62 11.20 10.61
C GLU A 239 -25.09 10.42 11.86
N GLN A 240 -25.11 11.04 13.05
CA GLN A 240 -25.66 10.42 14.26
C GLN A 240 -27.20 10.37 14.28
N GLN A 241 -27.90 11.30 13.62
CA GLN A 241 -29.37 11.29 13.53
C GLN A 241 -29.89 10.41 12.37
N GLN A 242 -29.13 10.19 11.30
CA GLN A 242 -29.48 9.20 10.27
C GLN A 242 -29.31 7.76 10.77
N ILE A 243 -28.43 7.52 11.75
CA ILE A 243 -28.30 6.23 12.44
C ILE A 243 -29.47 5.97 13.40
N ILE A 244 -30.13 7.02 13.92
CA ILE A 244 -31.25 6.90 14.87
C ILE A 244 -32.63 6.92 14.15
N SER A 245 -32.71 7.51 12.95
CA SER A 245 -33.96 7.62 12.17
C SER A 245 -34.28 6.41 11.29
N SER A 246 -33.31 5.53 11.03
CA SER A 246 -33.53 4.28 10.27
C SER A 246 -34.07 3.13 11.13
N THR A 247 -34.17 3.30 12.45
CA THR A 247 -34.66 2.27 13.40
C THR A 247 -36.16 2.33 13.73
N HIS A 248 -36.92 3.31 13.25
CA HIS A 248 -38.38 3.34 13.48
C HIS A 248 -39.17 3.90 12.29
N GLN A 249 -39.51 3.03 11.33
CA GLN A 249 -40.75 3.18 10.54
C GLN A 249 -41.38 1.80 10.31
N LEU A 250 -42.55 1.59 10.94
CA LEU A 250 -43.51 0.53 10.61
C LEU A 250 -44.07 0.73 9.18
N PRO A 251 -44.52 -0.34 8.51
CA PRO A 251 -44.98 -0.27 7.12
C PRO A 251 -46.35 0.43 7.01
N PRO A 252 -46.61 1.25 5.97
CA PRO A 252 -47.97 1.63 5.65
C PRO A 252 -48.68 0.50 4.91
N THR A 253 -49.87 0.23 5.42
CA THR A 253 -50.92 -0.65 4.92
C THR A 253 -51.38 -0.33 3.49
N PHE A 254 -51.73 -1.40 2.77
CA PHE A 254 -52.43 -1.40 1.49
C PHE A 254 -53.73 -0.57 1.50
N SER A 255 -53.96 0.20 0.44
CA SER A 255 -55.32 0.59 0.00
C SER A 255 -55.40 0.87 -1.51
N SER A 256 -56.03 -0.08 -2.21
CA SER A 256 -56.98 0.05 -3.34
C SER A 256 -56.78 1.03 -4.52
N LEU A 257 -56.69 0.43 -5.72
CA LEU A 257 -57.46 0.65 -6.98
C LEU A 257 -57.87 2.08 -7.42
N GLY A 258 -57.58 2.39 -8.70
CA GLY A 258 -58.35 3.37 -9.47
C GLY A 258 -57.65 3.90 -10.73
N SER A 259 -58.15 3.51 -11.90
CA SER A 259 -57.72 3.88 -13.25
C SER A 259 -57.73 5.38 -13.57
N ALA A 260 -56.76 5.88 -14.35
CA ALA A 260 -57.00 6.90 -15.37
C ALA A 260 -55.89 6.93 -16.44
N ILE A 261 -56.35 7.00 -17.69
CA ILE A 261 -55.67 7.00 -18.99
C ILE A 261 -54.79 8.24 -19.21
N GLY A 262 -53.65 8.09 -19.90
CA GLY A 262 -52.93 9.21 -20.51
C GLY A 262 -51.65 8.80 -21.25
N LYS A 263 -51.72 8.75 -22.58
CA LYS A 263 -50.63 8.43 -23.53
C LYS A 263 -49.45 9.41 -23.43
N SER A 264 -48.22 8.93 -23.57
CA SER A 264 -47.25 9.45 -24.57
C SER A 264 -45.95 8.62 -24.59
N ASP A 265 -45.55 8.24 -25.80
CA ASP A 265 -44.31 7.60 -26.16
C ASP A 265 -43.08 8.40 -25.72
N SER A 266 -42.10 7.70 -25.15
CA SER A 266 -40.69 7.93 -25.45
C SER A 266 -39.89 6.69 -25.04
N GLN A 267 -39.56 5.90 -26.05
CA GLN A 267 -38.57 4.82 -25.94
C GLN A 267 -37.21 5.43 -25.58
N GLN A 268 -36.79 5.29 -24.33
CA GLN A 268 -35.39 5.08 -24.01
C GLN A 268 -35.27 3.68 -23.44
N ARG A 269 -34.57 2.81 -24.18
CA ARG A 269 -34.12 1.52 -23.67
C ARG A 269 -33.23 1.77 -22.45
N GLN A 270 -33.82 1.76 -21.27
CA GLN A 270 -33.10 1.39 -20.06
C GLN A 270 -32.77 -0.09 -20.23
N THR A 271 -31.52 -0.39 -20.58
CA THR A 271 -30.97 -1.71 -20.29
C THR A 271 -30.97 -1.81 -18.77
N SER A 272 -31.95 -2.53 -18.23
CA SER A 272 -31.94 -3.01 -16.86
C SER A 272 -30.56 -3.62 -16.60
N PRO A 273 -29.86 -3.30 -15.50
CA PRO A 273 -28.73 -4.12 -15.09
C PRO A 273 -29.21 -5.57 -14.96
N PRO A 274 -28.42 -6.57 -15.36
CA PRO A 274 -28.82 -7.97 -15.19
C PRO A 274 -29.19 -8.17 -13.72
N LEU A 275 -30.34 -8.79 -13.43
CA LEU A 275 -30.71 -9.15 -12.06
C LEU A 275 -29.58 -9.99 -11.48
N VAL A 276 -28.77 -9.36 -10.62
CA VAL A 276 -27.74 -10.07 -9.86
C VAL A 276 -28.49 -10.95 -8.87
N THR A 277 -28.36 -12.26 -9.05
CA THR A 277 -28.89 -13.27 -8.12
C THR A 277 -27.72 -13.89 -7.34
N PRO A 278 -27.95 -14.48 -6.15
CA PRO A 278 -26.86 -15.10 -5.40
C PRO A 278 -26.21 -16.24 -6.20
N ARG A 279 -27.01 -16.96 -7.00
CA ARG A 279 -26.53 -18.01 -7.91
C ARG A 279 -25.62 -17.46 -9.02
N THR A 280 -25.93 -16.31 -9.60
CA THR A 280 -25.06 -15.69 -10.61
C THR A 280 -23.77 -15.14 -10.01
N LEU A 281 -23.79 -14.66 -8.77
CA LEU A 281 -22.57 -14.26 -8.05
C LEU A 281 -21.67 -15.48 -7.82
N GLN A 282 -22.23 -16.57 -7.29
CA GLN A 282 -21.51 -17.82 -7.07
C GLN A 282 -20.92 -18.35 -8.38
N SER A 283 -21.70 -18.47 -9.45
CA SER A 283 -21.21 -19.04 -10.71
C SER A 283 -20.08 -18.21 -11.31
N ALA A 284 -20.19 -16.88 -11.31
CA ALA A 284 -19.15 -15.99 -11.81
C ALA A 284 -17.87 -16.06 -10.98
N LEU A 285 -17.99 -16.16 -9.65
CA LEU A 285 -16.87 -16.28 -8.73
C LEU A 285 -16.16 -17.64 -8.91
N PHE A 286 -16.93 -18.73 -8.92
CA PHE A 286 -16.42 -20.09 -8.98
C PHE A 286 -15.76 -20.36 -10.34
N ALA A 287 -16.32 -19.85 -11.45
CA ALA A 287 -15.67 -19.93 -12.76
C ALA A 287 -14.29 -19.23 -12.78
N SER A 288 -14.16 -18.11 -12.07
CA SER A 288 -12.87 -17.40 -11.95
C SER A 288 -11.87 -18.22 -11.12
N CYS A 289 -12.33 -18.82 -10.01
CA CYS A 289 -11.52 -19.71 -9.18
C CYS A 289 -11.07 -20.96 -9.96
N ILE A 290 -11.97 -21.61 -10.70
CA ILE A 290 -11.67 -22.77 -11.54
C ILE A 290 -10.58 -22.44 -12.58
N THR A 291 -10.64 -21.25 -13.17
CA THR A 291 -9.63 -20.78 -14.11
C THR A 291 -8.25 -20.67 -13.44
N LYS A 292 -8.19 -20.13 -12.22
CA LYS A 292 -6.94 -20.01 -11.47
C LYS A 292 -6.41 -21.35 -10.94
N LEU A 293 -7.28 -22.33 -10.67
CA LEU A 293 -6.86 -23.70 -10.30
C LEU A 293 -6.08 -24.42 -11.42
N GLN A 294 -6.14 -23.92 -12.66
CA GLN A 294 -5.33 -24.40 -13.77
C GLN A 294 -3.89 -23.88 -13.74
N PHE A 295 -3.58 -22.88 -12.91
CA PHE A 295 -2.21 -22.43 -12.71
C PHE A 295 -1.37 -23.50 -12.02
N PRO A 296 -0.03 -23.38 -12.07
CA PRO A 296 0.85 -24.16 -11.21
C PRO A 296 0.46 -23.98 -9.75
N LEU A 297 0.38 -25.08 -8.99
CA LEU A 297 -0.02 -25.06 -7.57
C LEU A 297 1.19 -25.27 -6.64
N GLN A 298 2.38 -24.94 -7.12
CA GLN A 298 3.58 -24.92 -6.29
C GLN A 298 3.47 -23.80 -5.25
N ASN A 299 3.81 -24.08 -4.00
CA ASN A 299 3.88 -23.04 -2.99
C ASN A 299 5.14 -22.19 -3.21
N VAL A 300 4.95 -20.89 -3.47
CA VAL A 300 6.03 -19.92 -3.66
C VAL A 300 6.27 -19.06 -2.42
N THR A 301 5.62 -19.39 -1.31
CA THR A 301 5.79 -18.73 -0.02
C THR A 301 6.87 -19.42 0.81
N ASP A 302 7.39 -18.70 1.82
CA ASP A 302 8.33 -19.26 2.79
C ASP A 302 7.63 -20.11 3.89
N ILE A 303 6.31 -20.29 3.79
CA ILE A 303 5.50 -20.98 4.80
C ILE A 303 5.09 -22.35 4.25
N PRO A 304 5.50 -23.47 4.86
CA PRO A 304 5.11 -24.79 4.38
C PRO A 304 3.60 -25.02 4.51
N LEU A 305 2.95 -25.49 3.45
CA LEU A 305 1.54 -25.87 3.46
C LEU A 305 1.42 -27.38 3.55
N GLU A 306 0.43 -27.88 4.26
CA GLU A 306 0.18 -29.30 4.48
C GLU A 306 -0.06 -30.01 3.14
N ILE A 307 -0.68 -29.32 2.18
CA ILE A 307 -0.89 -29.81 0.82
C ILE A 307 0.39 -29.88 -0.02
N ASP A 308 1.52 -29.29 0.40
CA ASP A 308 2.76 -29.31 -0.38
C ASP A 308 3.40 -30.69 -0.50
N ILE A 309 3.00 -31.64 0.36
CA ILE A 309 3.42 -33.03 0.22
C ILE A 309 2.78 -33.72 -0.99
N LEU A 310 1.63 -33.21 -1.46
CA LEU A 310 0.84 -33.84 -2.51
C LEU A 310 1.47 -33.60 -3.88
N ARG A 311 1.32 -34.59 -4.77
CA ARG A 311 1.51 -34.37 -6.21
C ARG A 311 0.55 -33.30 -6.71
N GLU A 312 0.97 -32.57 -7.75
CA GLU A 312 0.19 -31.44 -8.25
C GLU A 312 -1.21 -31.83 -8.75
N ASP A 313 -1.36 -33.00 -9.38
CA ASP A 313 -2.64 -33.56 -9.82
C ASP A 313 -3.57 -33.81 -8.62
N ARG A 314 -3.06 -34.44 -7.56
CA ARG A 314 -3.82 -34.72 -6.34
C ARG A 314 -4.15 -33.47 -5.55
N LYS A 315 -3.23 -32.49 -5.51
CA LYS A 315 -3.48 -31.17 -4.91
C LYS A 315 -4.62 -30.46 -5.64
N ARG A 316 -4.62 -30.48 -6.98
CA ARG A 316 -5.67 -29.88 -7.81
C ARG A 316 -7.01 -30.60 -7.64
N GLU A 317 -7.01 -31.92 -7.63
CA GLU A 317 -8.20 -32.75 -7.36
C GLU A 317 -8.84 -32.39 -6.02
N LEU A 318 -8.05 -32.31 -4.95
CA LEU A 318 -8.53 -31.93 -3.62
C LEU A 318 -9.20 -30.56 -3.61
N LEU A 319 -8.56 -29.55 -4.21
CA LEU A 319 -9.14 -28.20 -4.30
C LEU A 319 -10.43 -28.17 -5.12
N TYR A 320 -10.53 -28.97 -6.19
CA TYR A 320 -11.76 -29.12 -6.97
C TYR A 320 -12.89 -29.77 -6.16
N ILE A 321 -12.59 -30.83 -5.41
CA ILE A 321 -13.56 -31.49 -4.53
C ILE A 321 -14.11 -30.48 -3.53
N ILE A 322 -13.24 -29.74 -2.83
CA ILE A 322 -13.66 -28.75 -1.84
C ILE A 322 -14.54 -27.67 -2.49
N LEU A 323 -14.15 -27.13 -3.66
CA LEU A 323 -14.94 -26.12 -4.35
C LEU A 323 -16.32 -26.67 -4.77
N GLN A 324 -16.39 -27.91 -5.23
CA GLN A 324 -17.65 -28.57 -5.59
C GLN A 324 -18.55 -28.78 -4.36
N LYS A 325 -18.01 -29.26 -3.24
CA LYS A 325 -18.77 -29.44 -2.00
C LYS A 325 -19.27 -28.12 -1.44
N LEU A 326 -18.44 -27.08 -1.48
CA LEU A 326 -18.85 -25.74 -1.10
C LEU A 326 -20.02 -25.24 -1.95
N ALA A 327 -20.01 -25.49 -3.26
CA ALA A 327 -21.13 -25.14 -4.14
C ALA A 327 -22.43 -25.85 -3.72
N GLN A 328 -22.35 -27.15 -3.41
CA GLN A 328 -23.48 -27.97 -2.99
C GLN A 328 -24.05 -27.48 -1.65
N GLN A 329 -23.18 -27.17 -0.68
CA GLN A 329 -23.59 -26.65 0.62
C GLN A 329 -24.24 -25.27 0.50
N LEU A 330 -23.69 -24.36 -0.29
CA LEU A 330 -24.31 -23.05 -0.53
C LEU A 330 -25.72 -23.19 -1.15
N ASP A 331 -25.91 -24.13 -2.08
CA ASP A 331 -27.23 -24.42 -2.64
C ASP A 331 -28.20 -25.03 -1.62
N ALA A 332 -27.72 -25.91 -0.74
CA ALA A 332 -28.51 -26.46 0.35
C ALA A 332 -28.95 -25.38 1.36
N LEU A 333 -28.02 -24.51 1.77
CA LEU A 333 -28.31 -23.38 2.69
C LEU A 333 -29.36 -22.43 2.11
N ARG A 334 -29.32 -22.16 0.80
CA ARG A 334 -30.37 -21.37 0.12
C ARG A 334 -31.71 -22.07 0.11
N ALA A 335 -31.74 -23.38 -0.13
CA ALA A 335 -32.98 -24.16 -0.11
C ALA A 335 -33.62 -24.19 1.29
N SER A 336 -32.79 -24.19 2.33
CA SER A 336 -33.21 -24.12 3.73
C SER A 336 -33.65 -22.73 4.20
N GLN A 337 -33.50 -21.68 3.40
CA GLN A 337 -33.89 -20.29 3.73
C GLN A 337 -33.27 -19.79 5.04
N VAL A 338 -31.98 -20.06 5.24
CA VAL A 338 -31.22 -19.61 6.42
C VAL A 338 -31.22 -18.08 6.52
N GLU A 339 -31.47 -17.54 7.70
CA GLU A 339 -31.38 -16.10 7.96
C GLU A 339 -29.94 -15.68 8.33
N ILE A 340 -29.61 -14.40 8.16
CA ILE A 340 -28.25 -13.91 8.40
C ILE A 340 -27.79 -14.04 9.86
N GLU A 341 -28.72 -13.90 10.82
CA GLU A 341 -28.43 -14.01 12.25
C GLU A 341 -28.00 -15.44 12.61
N GLN A 342 -28.59 -16.43 11.94
CA GLN A 342 -28.26 -17.85 12.12
C GLN A 342 -26.92 -18.22 11.47
N LEU A 343 -26.49 -17.48 10.43
CA LEU A 343 -25.25 -17.77 9.72
C LEU A 343 -24.04 -17.74 10.65
N PHE A 344 -24.01 -16.80 11.60
CA PHE A 344 -22.88 -16.65 12.52
C PHE A 344 -22.63 -17.94 13.33
N ASP A 345 -23.69 -18.54 13.86
CA ASP A 345 -23.61 -19.79 14.64
C ASP A 345 -23.35 -21.02 13.75
N LEU A 346 -23.84 -20.99 12.49
CA LEU A 346 -23.72 -22.10 11.55
C LEU A 346 -22.35 -22.21 10.89
N ILE A 347 -21.53 -21.15 10.83
CA ILE A 347 -20.24 -21.19 10.12
C ILE A 347 -19.34 -22.33 10.60
N ARG A 348 -19.26 -22.55 11.92
CA ARG A 348 -18.43 -23.64 12.47
C ARG A 348 -18.89 -25.00 11.96
N THR A 349 -20.20 -25.23 11.96
CA THR A 349 -20.82 -26.45 11.43
C THR A 349 -20.59 -26.59 9.94
N ILE A 350 -20.80 -25.52 9.16
CA ILE A 350 -20.61 -25.51 7.71
C ILE A 350 -19.17 -25.90 7.34
N LEU A 351 -18.17 -25.29 7.98
CA LEU A 351 -16.76 -25.61 7.71
C LEU A 351 -16.40 -27.04 8.11
N CYS A 352 -16.94 -27.52 9.23
CA CYS A 352 -16.74 -28.90 9.68
C CYS A 352 -17.35 -29.89 8.68
N ASP A 353 -18.60 -29.69 8.27
CA ASP A 353 -19.30 -30.54 7.30
C ASP A 353 -18.57 -30.53 5.95
N LEU A 354 -18.13 -29.35 5.50
CA LEU A 354 -17.37 -29.21 4.24
C LEU A 354 -16.08 -30.03 4.28
N TRP A 355 -15.37 -29.98 5.40
CA TRP A 355 -14.17 -30.78 5.60
C TRP A 355 -14.48 -32.27 5.67
N GLN A 356 -15.52 -32.70 6.39
CA GLN A 356 -15.90 -34.11 6.48
C GLN A 356 -16.22 -34.70 5.09
N GLU A 357 -16.98 -33.95 4.28
CA GLU A 357 -17.30 -34.34 2.91
C GLU A 357 -16.06 -34.37 2.02
N ALA A 358 -15.15 -33.39 2.14
CA ALA A 358 -13.91 -33.35 1.38
C ALA A 358 -12.97 -34.51 1.74
N VAL A 359 -12.81 -34.83 3.03
CA VAL A 359 -12.04 -35.99 3.50
C VAL A 359 -12.62 -37.29 2.93
N THR A 360 -13.95 -37.44 2.97
CA THR A 360 -14.64 -38.65 2.53
C THR A 360 -14.47 -38.88 1.03
N ASP A 361 -14.63 -37.84 0.21
CA ASP A 361 -14.51 -37.94 -1.25
C ASP A 361 -13.06 -38.07 -1.70
N PHE A 362 -12.12 -37.35 -1.07
CA PHE A 362 -10.71 -37.36 -1.49
C PHE A 362 -9.99 -38.67 -1.18
N PHE A 363 -10.20 -39.23 0.02
CA PHE A 363 -9.58 -40.52 0.37
C PHE A 363 -10.41 -41.72 -0.07
N GLY A 364 -11.71 -41.52 -0.32
CA GLY A 364 -12.67 -42.55 -0.63
C GLY A 364 -13.30 -43.16 0.63
N LYS A 365 -14.63 -43.19 0.65
CA LYS A 365 -15.46 -43.58 1.81
C LYS A 365 -15.06 -44.90 2.49
N PHE A 366 -14.63 -45.91 1.72
CA PHE A 366 -14.30 -47.24 2.23
C PHE A 366 -12.80 -47.56 2.14
N ALA A 367 -11.95 -46.54 1.95
CA ALA A 367 -10.52 -46.74 1.82
C ALA A 367 -9.92 -47.23 3.14
N ARG A 368 -9.13 -48.30 3.04
CA ARG A 368 -8.46 -48.93 4.18
C ARG A 368 -6.97 -49.00 3.95
N VAL A 369 -6.22 -48.80 5.02
CA VAL A 369 -4.76 -48.90 5.03
C VAL A 369 -4.30 -49.84 6.13
N LYS A 370 -3.26 -50.60 5.81
CA LYS A 370 -2.63 -51.51 6.76
C LYS A 370 -1.54 -50.76 7.54
N VAL A 371 -1.71 -50.63 8.84
CA VAL A 371 -0.71 -50.07 9.77
C VAL A 371 -0.30 -51.19 10.73
N GLY A 372 0.89 -51.73 10.55
CA GLY A 372 1.32 -52.95 11.24
C GLY A 372 0.40 -54.13 10.93
N ASN A 373 -0.25 -54.69 11.95
CA ASN A 373 -1.22 -55.79 11.80
C ASN A 373 -2.67 -55.34 11.74
N GLN A 374 -2.95 -54.04 11.87
CA GLN A 374 -4.31 -53.51 11.90
C GLN A 374 -4.68 -52.92 10.54
N ASN A 375 -5.95 -53.10 10.16
CA ASN A 375 -6.52 -52.49 8.96
C ASN A 375 -7.42 -51.34 9.39
N ILE A 376 -6.99 -50.11 9.12
CA ILE A 376 -7.65 -48.89 9.59
C ILE A 376 -8.44 -48.30 8.43
N GLU A 377 -9.68 -47.92 8.68
CA GLU A 377 -10.48 -47.12 7.75
C GLU A 377 -10.04 -45.67 7.82
N ILE A 378 -9.47 -45.16 6.72
CA ILE A 378 -8.79 -43.85 6.69
C ILE A 378 -9.76 -42.75 7.11
N VAL A 379 -10.91 -42.67 6.46
CA VAL A 379 -11.88 -41.58 6.65
C VAL A 379 -12.32 -41.50 8.12
N ASN A 380 -12.87 -42.59 8.66
CA ASN A 380 -13.32 -42.62 10.06
C ASN A 380 -12.22 -42.26 11.06
N PHE A 381 -10.98 -42.67 10.80
CA PHE A 381 -9.84 -42.33 11.64
C PHE A 381 -9.47 -40.84 11.56
N LEU A 382 -9.45 -40.25 10.35
CA LEU A 382 -9.16 -38.82 10.19
C LEU A 382 -10.25 -37.94 10.82
N LEU A 383 -11.52 -38.33 10.66
CA LEU A 383 -12.68 -37.59 11.18
C LEU A 383 -12.69 -37.46 12.72
N GLN A 384 -12.01 -38.34 13.45
CA GLN A 384 -11.84 -38.23 14.91
C GLN A 384 -11.08 -36.97 15.35
N ASN A 385 -10.36 -36.31 14.43
CA ASN A 385 -9.56 -35.12 14.71
C ASN A 385 -10.32 -33.80 14.47
N ALA A 386 -11.66 -33.84 14.34
CA ALA A 386 -12.48 -32.67 14.02
C ALA A 386 -12.26 -31.50 14.99
N GLU A 387 -12.15 -31.75 16.29
CA GLU A 387 -11.93 -30.71 17.30
C GLU A 387 -10.57 -30.03 17.14
N ALA A 388 -9.51 -30.80 16.92
CA ALA A 388 -8.17 -30.27 16.69
C ALA A 388 -8.14 -29.41 15.41
N VAL A 389 -8.76 -29.90 14.33
CA VAL A 389 -8.87 -29.15 13.07
C VAL A 389 -9.66 -27.85 13.24
N GLN A 390 -10.75 -27.88 14.02
CA GLN A 390 -11.55 -26.69 14.30
C GLN A 390 -10.71 -25.60 14.96
N VAL A 391 -10.02 -25.93 16.05
CA VAL A 391 -9.25 -24.96 16.85
C VAL A 391 -7.99 -24.51 16.11
N ASP A 392 -7.28 -25.44 15.45
CA ASP A 392 -5.99 -25.12 14.83
C ASP A 392 -6.12 -24.48 13.46
N ILE A 393 -7.21 -24.71 12.73
CA ILE A 393 -7.36 -24.24 11.35
C ILE A 393 -8.60 -23.38 11.21
N PHE A 394 -9.81 -23.91 11.44
CA PHE A 394 -11.06 -23.22 11.07
C PHE A 394 -11.32 -21.94 11.84
N ASP A 395 -11.13 -21.94 13.16
CA ASP A 395 -11.32 -20.75 14.00
C ASP A 395 -10.36 -19.60 13.65
N LYS A 396 -9.30 -19.91 12.89
CA LYS A 396 -8.28 -18.95 12.43
C LYS A 396 -8.45 -18.52 10.97
N ILE A 397 -9.48 -19.00 10.26
CA ILE A 397 -9.75 -18.57 8.88
C ILE A 397 -10.54 -17.25 8.95
N PRO A 398 -9.97 -16.12 8.49
CA PRO A 398 -10.67 -14.84 8.53
C PRO A 398 -11.68 -14.72 7.39
N LEU A 399 -12.64 -13.81 7.55
CA LEU A 399 -13.58 -13.36 6.53
C LEU A 399 -14.55 -14.41 5.95
N VAL A 400 -14.70 -15.56 6.63
CA VAL A 400 -15.65 -16.60 6.20
C VAL A 400 -17.08 -16.08 6.25
N PHE A 401 -17.45 -15.37 7.32
CA PHE A 401 -18.80 -14.82 7.47
C PHE A 401 -19.15 -13.85 6.34
N GLU A 402 -18.23 -12.96 5.99
CA GLU A 402 -18.37 -11.96 4.95
C GLU A 402 -18.52 -12.61 3.57
N LEU A 403 -17.71 -13.64 3.27
CA LEU A 403 -17.83 -14.40 2.02
C LEU A 403 -19.19 -15.09 1.90
N PHE A 404 -19.64 -15.77 2.95
CA PHE A 404 -20.93 -16.47 2.93
C PHE A 404 -22.11 -15.48 2.86
N SER A 405 -22.01 -14.36 3.58
CA SER A 405 -23.02 -13.29 3.53
C SER A 405 -23.15 -12.70 2.12
N TYR A 406 -22.02 -12.46 1.46
CA TYR A 406 -21.97 -12.03 0.06
C TYR A 406 -22.60 -13.06 -0.90
N LEU A 407 -22.28 -14.36 -0.74
CA LEU A 407 -22.73 -15.43 -1.64
C LEU A 407 -24.18 -15.90 -1.42
N LEU A 408 -24.71 -15.77 -0.21
CA LEU A 408 -26.06 -16.22 0.15
C LEU A 408 -27.07 -15.07 0.05
N PHE A 409 -26.70 -13.88 0.55
CA PHE A 409 -27.63 -12.77 0.76
C PHE A 409 -27.38 -11.55 -0.15
N GLN A 410 -26.34 -11.59 -0.99
CA GLN A 410 -25.90 -10.44 -1.82
C GLN A 410 -25.61 -9.19 -1.00
N LEU A 411 -25.07 -9.35 0.21
CA LEU A 411 -24.63 -8.21 0.99
C LEU A 411 -23.30 -7.66 0.47
N ASP A 412 -23.12 -6.37 0.68
CA ASP A 412 -21.86 -5.70 0.39
C ASP A 412 -20.73 -6.34 1.20
N LEU A 413 -19.62 -6.59 0.52
CA LEU A 413 -18.47 -7.23 1.13
C LEU A 413 -17.68 -6.18 1.92
N GLN A 414 -17.52 -6.39 3.23
CA GLN A 414 -16.72 -5.52 4.10
C GLN A 414 -15.29 -6.06 4.18
N VAL A 415 -14.34 -5.39 3.54
CA VAL A 415 -12.90 -5.71 3.62
C VAL A 415 -12.11 -4.42 3.76
N ASP A 416 -11.10 -4.38 4.65
CA ASP A 416 -10.27 -3.18 4.87
C ASP A 416 -11.10 -1.93 5.24
N ASN A 417 -12.16 -2.12 6.03
CA ASN A 417 -13.10 -1.05 6.40
C ASN A 417 -13.75 -0.31 5.20
N ASN A 418 -13.73 -0.96 4.02
CA ASN A 418 -14.39 -0.50 2.81
C ASN A 418 -15.55 -1.45 2.48
N SER A 419 -16.68 -0.86 2.10
CA SER A 419 -17.87 -1.57 1.63
C SER A 419 -17.79 -1.73 0.12
N TYR A 420 -17.65 -2.95 -0.37
CA TYR A 420 -17.68 -3.25 -1.80
C TYR A 420 -19.09 -3.70 -2.20
N ILE A 421 -19.71 -2.96 -3.13
CA ILE A 421 -21.09 -3.19 -3.56
C ILE A 421 -21.23 -4.59 -4.16
N ALA A 422 -22.26 -5.32 -3.74
CA ALA A 422 -22.54 -6.66 -4.26
C ALA A 422 -22.68 -6.68 -5.80
N GLY A 423 -21.97 -7.59 -6.46
CA GLY A 423 -21.95 -7.70 -7.93
C GLY A 423 -20.99 -6.75 -8.65
N SER A 424 -20.30 -5.85 -7.95
CA SER A 424 -19.20 -5.06 -8.52
C SER A 424 -17.99 -5.93 -8.88
N VAL A 425 -17.14 -5.44 -9.79
CA VAL A 425 -15.91 -6.13 -10.20
C VAL A 425 -14.93 -6.21 -9.03
N GLU A 426 -14.88 -5.15 -8.22
CA GLU A 426 -14.05 -5.03 -7.02
C GLU A 426 -14.49 -6.01 -5.94
N ALA A 427 -15.81 -6.09 -5.65
CA ALA A 427 -16.35 -7.07 -4.70
C ALA A 427 -16.03 -8.50 -5.15
N LYS A 428 -16.18 -8.79 -6.45
CA LYS A 428 -15.82 -10.09 -7.02
C LYS A 428 -14.34 -10.42 -6.83
N SER A 429 -13.44 -9.45 -7.04
CA SER A 429 -12.01 -9.64 -6.84
C SER A 429 -11.65 -9.95 -5.38
N GLN A 430 -12.23 -9.21 -4.43
CA GLN A 430 -12.01 -9.43 -3.00
C GLN A 430 -12.64 -10.74 -2.52
N ALA A 431 -13.86 -11.06 -2.93
CA ALA A 431 -14.50 -12.34 -2.62
C ALA A 431 -13.70 -13.52 -3.18
N LEU A 432 -13.03 -13.35 -4.32
CA LEU A 432 -12.22 -14.39 -4.94
C LEU A 432 -10.97 -14.69 -4.11
N ILE A 433 -10.32 -13.65 -3.58
CA ILE A 433 -9.20 -13.79 -2.66
C ILE A 433 -9.60 -14.58 -1.40
N ILE A 434 -10.75 -14.24 -0.80
CA ILE A 434 -11.24 -14.91 0.42
C ILE A 434 -11.59 -16.37 0.11
N LEU A 435 -12.24 -16.63 -1.02
CA LEU A 435 -12.57 -17.98 -1.48
C LEU A 435 -11.31 -18.83 -1.70
N GLU A 436 -10.30 -18.30 -2.42
CA GLU A 436 -9.03 -18.99 -2.66
C GLU A 436 -8.35 -19.38 -1.34
N ASN A 437 -8.30 -18.45 -0.39
CA ASN A 437 -7.75 -18.72 0.94
C ASN A 437 -8.54 -19.81 1.67
N LEU A 438 -9.87 -19.74 1.66
CA LEU A 438 -10.73 -20.75 2.27
C LEU A 438 -10.44 -22.14 1.69
N LEU A 439 -10.39 -22.29 0.36
CA LEU A 439 -10.11 -23.58 -0.28
C LEU A 439 -8.76 -24.16 0.14
N ILE A 440 -7.71 -23.32 0.14
CA ILE A 440 -6.36 -23.74 0.52
C ILE A 440 -6.33 -24.17 1.99
N GLN A 441 -7.00 -23.44 2.88
CA GLN A 441 -7.04 -23.75 4.31
C GLN A 441 -7.85 -25.02 4.61
N ILE A 442 -8.97 -25.25 3.93
CA ILE A 442 -9.70 -26.51 4.03
C ILE A 442 -8.84 -27.67 3.50
N ALA A 443 -8.12 -27.48 2.39
CA ALA A 443 -7.24 -28.51 1.86
C ALA A 443 -6.09 -28.84 2.83
N ASN A 444 -5.56 -27.83 3.52
CA ASN A 444 -4.59 -28.03 4.60
C ASN A 444 -5.20 -28.83 5.77
N ALA A 445 -6.45 -28.54 6.14
CA ALA A 445 -7.18 -29.27 7.16
C ALA A 445 -7.47 -30.73 6.78
N VAL A 446 -7.70 -31.03 5.50
CA VAL A 446 -7.85 -32.43 5.03
C VAL A 446 -6.54 -33.21 5.24
N MET A 447 -5.39 -32.57 4.99
CA MET A 447 -4.09 -33.22 5.07
C MET A 447 -3.49 -33.28 6.48
N GLN A 448 -3.80 -32.32 7.36
CA GLN A 448 -3.16 -32.22 8.68
C GLN A 448 -3.31 -33.49 9.54
N PRO A 449 -4.51 -34.08 9.75
CA PRO A 449 -4.64 -35.30 10.56
C PRO A 449 -3.91 -36.50 9.93
N LEU A 450 -3.88 -36.57 8.59
CA LEU A 450 -3.17 -37.62 7.87
C LEU A 450 -1.66 -37.49 8.08
N LEU A 451 -1.11 -36.29 8.02
CA LEU A 451 0.30 -36.03 8.26
C LEU A 451 0.72 -36.27 9.72
N ASN A 452 -0.20 -36.10 10.67
CA ASN A 452 0.08 -36.36 12.08
C ASN A 452 0.18 -37.85 12.39
N SER A 453 -0.64 -38.68 11.75
CA SER A 453 -0.86 -40.05 12.19
C SER A 453 -0.54 -41.13 11.16
N LEU A 454 -0.63 -40.83 9.86
CA LEU A 454 -0.54 -41.80 8.77
C LEU A 454 0.49 -41.42 7.68
N ALA A 455 1.36 -40.45 7.94
CA ALA A 455 2.31 -39.94 6.94
C ALA A 455 3.24 -41.03 6.37
N ASP A 456 3.61 -42.02 7.18
CA ASP A 456 4.57 -43.05 6.79
C ASP A 456 3.97 -44.29 6.11
N VAL A 457 2.66 -44.33 5.89
CA VAL A 457 1.98 -45.47 5.28
C VAL A 457 2.30 -45.55 3.77
N GLU A 458 2.85 -46.67 3.33
CA GLU A 458 3.35 -46.85 1.97
C GLU A 458 2.27 -46.66 0.88
N THR A 459 1.06 -47.17 1.11
CA THR A 459 -0.08 -46.95 0.20
C THR A 459 -0.43 -45.48 0.04
N ILE A 460 -0.29 -44.68 1.10
CA ILE A 460 -0.55 -43.24 1.06
C ILE A 460 0.56 -42.53 0.28
N LYS A 461 1.82 -42.87 0.57
CA LYS A 461 2.99 -42.33 -0.15
C LYS A 461 2.85 -42.48 -1.66
N GLN A 462 2.53 -43.69 -2.12
CA GLN A 462 2.45 -44.01 -3.55
C GLN A 462 1.26 -43.34 -4.26
N ASN A 463 0.13 -43.20 -3.56
CA ASN A 463 -1.11 -42.67 -4.14
C ASN A 463 -1.22 -41.15 -4.10
N PHE A 464 -0.58 -40.48 -3.15
CA PHE A 464 -0.79 -39.07 -2.89
C PHE A 464 0.48 -38.20 -2.97
N TYR A 465 1.65 -38.71 -2.56
CA TYR A 465 2.81 -37.84 -2.32
C TYR A 465 3.67 -37.60 -3.55
N ASP A 466 4.28 -36.42 -3.60
CA ASP A 466 5.30 -36.08 -4.60
C ASP A 466 6.51 -37.01 -4.46
N HIS A 467 7.00 -37.50 -5.60
CA HIS A 467 8.18 -38.37 -5.66
C HIS A 467 9.43 -37.74 -5.02
N ARG A 468 9.53 -36.41 -5.00
CA ARG A 468 10.61 -35.66 -4.34
C ARG A 468 10.54 -35.74 -2.81
N LEU A 469 9.35 -35.95 -2.25
CA LEU A 469 9.08 -35.94 -0.81
C LEU A 469 8.68 -37.32 -0.28
N ILE A 470 8.86 -38.39 -1.06
CA ILE A 470 8.33 -39.72 -0.72
C ILE A 470 9.19 -40.48 0.31
N SER A 471 10.48 -40.15 0.42
CA SER A 471 11.37 -40.84 1.35
C SER A 471 11.03 -40.51 2.80
N THR A 472 11.16 -41.49 3.71
CA THR A 472 10.89 -41.29 5.15
C THR A 472 11.63 -40.07 5.71
N ARG A 473 12.88 -39.84 5.30
CA ARG A 473 13.66 -38.67 5.73
C ARG A 473 13.06 -37.35 5.28
N GLU A 474 12.60 -37.26 4.04
CA GLU A 474 12.00 -36.03 3.52
C GLU A 474 10.62 -35.77 4.12
N ILE A 475 9.82 -36.81 4.36
CA ILE A 475 8.53 -36.72 5.08
C ILE A 475 8.76 -36.19 6.50
N GLU A 476 9.71 -36.75 7.24
CA GLU A 476 10.05 -36.29 8.59
C GLU A 476 10.58 -34.84 8.58
N ARG A 477 11.40 -34.47 7.60
CA ARG A 477 11.85 -33.08 7.45
C ARG A 477 10.67 -32.15 7.20
N PHE A 478 9.75 -32.54 6.33
CA PHE A 478 8.54 -31.79 6.01
C PHE A 478 7.62 -31.62 7.23
N ARG A 479 7.35 -32.69 7.98
CA ARG A 479 6.56 -32.65 9.23
C ARG A 479 7.22 -31.78 10.30
N ASN A 480 8.54 -31.80 10.39
CA ASN A 480 9.29 -30.92 11.29
C ASN A 480 9.16 -29.45 10.89
N ASN A 481 9.23 -29.15 9.58
CA ASN A 481 9.00 -27.79 9.07
C ASN A 481 7.56 -27.30 9.36
N LEU A 482 6.55 -28.16 9.21
CA LEU A 482 5.16 -27.85 9.61
C LEU A 482 5.04 -27.62 11.12
N SER A 483 5.69 -28.45 11.93
CA SER A 483 5.73 -28.27 13.39
C SER A 483 6.35 -26.92 13.77
N TRP A 484 7.40 -26.49 13.08
CA TRP A 484 7.99 -25.17 13.24
C TRP A 484 7.04 -24.05 12.82
N LYS A 485 6.32 -24.20 11.70
CA LYS A 485 5.26 -23.27 11.29
C LYS A 485 4.23 -23.09 12.40
N TYR A 486 3.71 -24.16 13.01
CA TYR A 486 2.69 -24.03 14.06
C TYR A 486 3.21 -23.32 15.31
N ARG A 487 4.44 -23.65 15.75
CA ARG A 487 5.09 -22.98 16.88
C ARG A 487 5.30 -21.50 16.59
N LEU A 488 5.85 -21.19 15.42
CA LEU A 488 6.10 -19.81 15.02
C LEU A 488 4.79 -19.02 14.91
N ARG A 489 3.72 -19.63 14.39
CA ARG A 489 2.39 -19.01 14.33
C ARG A 489 1.84 -18.71 15.71
N ASN A 490 1.78 -19.73 16.58
CA ASN A 490 1.16 -19.60 17.90
C ASN A 490 1.92 -18.63 18.83
N TYR A 491 3.21 -18.42 18.62
CA TYR A 491 4.02 -17.57 19.51
C TYR A 491 4.42 -16.22 18.91
N VAL A 492 4.61 -16.12 17.60
CA VAL A 492 5.24 -14.95 16.98
C VAL A 492 4.39 -14.36 15.85
N THR A 493 4.16 -15.10 14.76
CA THR A 493 3.63 -14.48 13.54
C THR A 493 2.17 -14.07 13.67
N GLU A 494 1.36 -14.81 14.45
CA GLU A 494 -0.03 -14.41 14.71
C GLU A 494 -0.08 -13.13 15.55
N ALA A 495 0.71 -13.09 16.62
CA ALA A 495 0.82 -11.90 17.48
C ALA A 495 1.29 -10.67 16.69
N GLN A 496 2.28 -10.86 15.81
CA GLN A 496 2.74 -9.83 14.90
C GLN A 496 1.64 -9.38 13.93
N ALA A 497 0.89 -10.31 13.33
CA ALA A 497 -0.21 -9.98 12.41
C ALA A 497 -1.35 -9.22 13.12
N ILE A 498 -1.67 -9.59 14.36
CA ILE A 498 -2.62 -8.88 15.22
C ILE A 498 -2.12 -7.46 15.51
N PHE A 499 -0.86 -7.31 15.93
CA PHE A 499 -0.24 -6.01 16.20
C PHE A 499 -0.20 -5.10 14.97
N GLU A 500 0.13 -5.66 13.81
CA GLU A 500 0.15 -4.94 12.53
C GLU A 500 -1.24 -4.76 11.90
N SER A 501 -2.31 -5.22 12.57
CA SER A 501 -3.71 -5.13 12.10
C SER A 501 -3.90 -5.70 10.70
N ARG A 502 -3.41 -6.93 10.48
CA ARG A 502 -3.50 -7.60 9.17
C ARG A 502 -3.92 -9.06 9.29
N TYR A 503 -4.54 -9.54 8.22
CA TYR A 503 -4.66 -10.97 7.92
C TYR A 503 -3.76 -11.33 6.75
N ASP A 504 -3.08 -12.46 6.87
CA ASP A 504 -2.32 -13.08 5.80
C ASP A 504 -3.21 -14.12 5.10
N LEU A 505 -3.41 -13.99 3.79
CA LEU A 505 -4.25 -14.85 2.98
C LEU A 505 -3.43 -15.54 1.88
N PHE A 506 -3.78 -16.79 1.58
CA PHE A 506 -3.22 -17.51 0.45
C PHE A 506 -4.07 -17.33 -0.81
N VAL A 507 -3.41 -17.08 -1.94
CA VAL A 507 -4.05 -16.83 -3.24
C VAL A 507 -3.41 -17.68 -4.33
N LEU A 508 -4.19 -17.99 -5.36
CA LEU A 508 -3.75 -18.71 -6.55
C LEU A 508 -3.22 -17.70 -7.57
N ALA A 509 -1.89 -17.58 -7.63
CA ALA A 509 -1.17 -16.74 -8.56
C ALA A 509 -0.65 -17.53 -9.76
N PRO A 510 -0.32 -16.89 -10.91
CA PRO A 510 0.19 -17.57 -12.10
C PRO A 510 1.49 -18.37 -11.88
N ARG A 511 2.25 -18.05 -10.83
CA ARG A 511 3.50 -18.74 -10.47
C ARG A 511 3.32 -19.84 -9.41
N GLY A 512 2.16 -19.94 -8.78
CA GLY A 512 2.00 -20.76 -7.59
C GLY A 512 0.99 -20.21 -6.57
N ILE A 513 0.93 -20.89 -5.43
CA ILE A 513 0.24 -20.39 -4.23
C ILE A 513 1.12 -19.30 -3.62
N ALA A 514 0.59 -18.08 -3.56
CA ALA A 514 1.26 -16.91 -3.01
C ALA A 514 0.54 -16.42 -1.74
N LYS A 515 1.23 -15.57 -0.97
CA LYS A 515 0.69 -14.93 0.23
C LYS A 515 0.49 -13.44 0.00
N ILE A 516 -0.67 -12.93 0.37
CA ILE A 516 -0.96 -11.50 0.41
C ILE A 516 -1.43 -11.11 1.81
N SER A 517 -1.34 -9.82 2.14
CA SER A 517 -1.84 -9.30 3.41
C SER A 517 -2.95 -8.28 3.17
N ILE A 518 -4.03 -8.40 3.92
CA ILE A 518 -5.13 -7.44 3.94
C ILE A 518 -5.18 -6.79 5.32
N TYR A 519 -5.50 -5.49 5.37
CA TYR A 519 -5.70 -4.80 6.64
C TYR A 519 -7.05 -5.18 7.24
N ALA A 520 -7.07 -5.39 8.55
CA ALA A 520 -8.28 -5.58 9.33
C ALA A 520 -8.06 -5.05 10.76
N PRO A 521 -9.03 -4.33 11.34
CA PRO A 521 -8.91 -3.86 12.71
C PRO A 521 -9.00 -5.05 13.68
N ARG A 522 -7.88 -5.38 14.35
CA ARG A 522 -7.77 -6.53 15.28
C ARG A 522 -7.58 -6.12 16.75
N ASN A 523 -8.12 -4.96 17.14
CA ASN A 523 -7.94 -4.39 18.48
C ASN A 523 -8.47 -5.30 19.61
N HIS A 524 -9.58 -5.98 19.37
CA HIS A 524 -10.16 -6.90 20.36
C HIS A 524 -9.26 -8.11 20.60
N GLU A 525 -8.71 -8.69 19.53
CA GLU A 525 -7.76 -9.81 19.61
C GLU A 525 -6.44 -9.39 20.25
N LEU A 526 -5.96 -8.18 19.96
CA LEU A 526 -4.77 -7.61 20.59
C LEU A 526 -4.93 -7.52 22.11
N ALA A 527 -6.11 -7.10 22.58
CA ALA A 527 -6.42 -7.01 24.01
C ALA A 527 -6.54 -8.39 24.70
N GLN A 528 -6.77 -9.46 23.93
CA GLN A 528 -6.86 -10.82 24.43
C GLN A 528 -5.52 -11.58 24.42
N LEU A 529 -4.48 -11.01 23.81
CA LEU A 529 -3.16 -11.63 23.79
C LEU A 529 -2.61 -11.76 25.21
N SER A 530 -2.04 -12.93 25.50
CA SER A 530 -1.42 -13.24 26.79
C SER A 530 -0.11 -14.02 26.59
N ASN A 531 0.70 -14.12 27.64
CA ASN A 531 1.94 -14.91 27.65
C ASN A 531 2.94 -14.49 26.56
N ILE A 532 3.50 -15.47 25.83
CA ILE A 532 4.53 -15.26 24.81
C ILE A 532 4.05 -14.34 23.68
N PRO A 533 2.85 -14.52 23.08
CA PRO A 533 2.30 -13.56 22.12
C PRO A 533 2.31 -12.10 22.58
N LEU A 534 1.94 -11.84 23.85
CA LEU A 534 1.97 -10.49 24.41
C LEU A 534 3.41 -9.97 24.56
N VAL A 535 4.35 -10.81 24.98
CA VAL A 535 5.77 -10.42 25.04
C VAL A 535 6.30 -10.06 23.65
N VAL A 536 5.89 -10.78 22.60
CA VAL A 536 6.27 -10.46 21.23
C VAL A 536 5.76 -9.08 20.81
N THR A 537 4.49 -8.76 21.08
CA THR A 537 3.96 -7.43 20.74
C THR A 537 4.65 -6.32 21.52
N LEU A 538 4.93 -6.52 22.82
CA LEU A 538 5.69 -5.57 23.64
C LEU A 538 7.13 -5.39 23.14
N LEU A 539 7.79 -6.45 22.67
CA LEU A 539 9.13 -6.36 22.08
C LEU A 539 9.12 -5.61 20.74
N LEU A 540 8.08 -5.79 19.92
CA LEU A 540 7.90 -5.02 18.69
C LEU A 540 7.68 -3.53 19.00
N GLU A 541 6.81 -3.22 19.97
CA GLU A 541 6.59 -1.84 20.42
C GLU A 541 7.87 -1.21 21.01
N PHE A 542 8.60 -1.94 21.85
CA PHE A 542 9.88 -1.50 22.41
C PHE A 542 10.93 -1.27 21.33
N ARG A 543 11.03 -2.17 20.35
CA ARG A 543 11.90 -2.00 19.19
C ARG A 543 11.55 -0.73 18.44
N ASP A 544 10.28 -0.48 18.15
CA ASP A 544 9.85 0.70 17.39
C ASP A 544 10.07 1.99 18.19
N ALA A 545 9.95 1.95 19.52
CA ALA A 545 10.26 3.06 20.41
C ALA A 545 11.76 3.38 20.51
N ILE A 546 12.63 2.36 20.41
CA ILE A 546 14.09 2.51 20.61
C ILE A 546 14.87 2.64 19.31
N ALA A 547 14.42 2.02 18.22
CA ALA A 547 15.06 2.10 16.91
C ALA A 547 15.49 3.53 16.52
N PRO A 548 14.64 4.58 16.64
CA PRO A 548 15.08 5.94 16.30
C PRO A 548 16.17 6.49 17.23
N ARG A 549 16.16 6.12 18.52
CA ARG A 549 17.19 6.56 19.48
C ARG A 549 18.51 5.82 19.32
N LEU A 550 18.46 4.54 18.99
CA LEU A 550 19.68 3.75 18.75
C LEU A 550 20.36 4.19 17.46
N GLN A 551 19.59 4.48 16.41
CA GLN A 551 20.11 5.03 15.16
C GLN A 551 20.76 6.41 15.36
N SER A 552 20.22 7.28 16.21
CA SER A 552 20.83 8.58 16.48
C SER A 552 22.16 8.48 17.25
N ILE A 553 22.27 7.54 18.20
CA ILE A 553 23.54 7.26 18.92
C ILE A 553 24.58 6.67 17.97
N LEU A 554 24.20 5.73 17.10
CA LEU A 554 25.09 5.15 16.08
C LEU A 554 25.55 6.20 15.07
N ALA A 555 24.66 7.08 14.62
CA ALA A 555 25.01 8.19 13.74
C ALA A 555 25.99 9.17 14.41
N PHE A 556 25.81 9.45 15.70
CA PHE A 556 26.72 10.29 16.49
C PHE A 556 28.11 9.63 16.70
N LEU A 557 28.15 8.33 17.00
CA LEU A 557 29.42 7.58 17.11
C LEU A 557 30.13 7.50 15.75
N GLY A 558 29.37 7.27 14.67
CA GLY A 558 29.90 7.23 13.31
C GLY A 558 30.52 8.58 12.90
N SER A 559 29.84 9.69 13.17
CA SER A 559 30.40 11.02 12.91
C SER A 559 31.64 11.32 13.77
N GLY A 560 31.64 10.87 15.03
CA GLY A 560 32.82 10.94 15.91
C GLY A 560 34.02 10.16 15.38
N ILE A 561 33.80 8.94 14.88
CA ILE A 561 34.86 8.10 14.28
C ILE A 561 35.39 8.74 12.99
N VAL A 562 34.51 9.22 12.12
CA VAL A 562 34.89 9.92 10.88
C VAL A 562 35.69 11.19 11.20
N PHE A 563 35.26 11.97 12.20
CA PHE A 563 36.01 13.13 12.68
C PHE A 563 37.40 12.74 13.19
N MET A 564 37.51 11.68 13.99
CA MET A 564 38.79 11.23 14.55
C MET A 564 39.75 10.77 13.44
N LEU A 565 39.27 10.00 12.46
CA LEU A 565 40.05 9.55 11.30
C LEU A 565 40.50 10.72 10.40
N THR A 566 39.60 11.65 10.08
CA THR A 566 39.89 12.73 9.12
C THR A 566 40.67 13.88 9.77
N GLN A 567 40.27 14.32 10.96
CA GLN A 567 40.83 15.52 11.59
C GLN A 567 42.02 15.22 12.48
N VAL A 568 42.03 14.12 13.23
CA VAL A 568 43.14 13.81 14.14
C VAL A 568 44.22 13.04 13.39
N ILE A 569 43.86 11.91 12.77
CA ILE A 569 44.83 11.05 12.08
C ILE A 569 45.25 11.67 10.75
N GLY A 570 44.30 12.15 9.95
CA GLY A 570 44.57 12.79 8.65
C GLY A 570 45.45 14.04 8.74
N ARG A 571 45.19 14.93 9.71
CA ARG A 571 46.07 16.10 9.93
C ARG A 571 47.42 15.71 10.53
N GLY A 572 47.46 14.72 11.41
CA GLY A 572 48.70 14.19 11.97
C GLY A 572 49.65 13.66 10.89
N LEU A 573 49.14 12.82 9.97
CA LEU A 573 49.89 12.31 8.83
C LEU A 573 50.29 13.43 7.85
N GLY A 574 49.42 14.40 7.61
CA GLY A 574 49.71 15.55 6.76
C GLY A 574 50.85 16.43 7.31
N LEU A 575 50.95 16.60 8.62
CA LEU A 575 52.06 17.31 9.26
C LEU A 575 53.37 16.54 9.16
N ILE A 576 53.34 15.21 9.35
CA ILE A 576 54.52 14.36 9.18
C ILE A 576 55.01 14.39 7.73
N GLY A 577 54.10 14.28 6.76
CA GLY A 577 54.42 14.37 5.33
C GLY A 577 55.04 15.73 4.94
N ARG A 578 54.52 16.83 5.49
CA ARG A 578 55.11 18.17 5.30
C ARG A 578 56.50 18.29 5.93
N GLY A 579 56.71 17.71 7.12
CA GLY A 579 58.01 17.68 7.77
C GLY A 579 59.06 16.91 6.95
N ILE A 580 58.67 15.76 6.38
CA ILE A 580 59.55 14.96 5.52
C ILE A 580 59.87 15.71 4.20
N LEU A 581 58.87 16.34 3.57
CA LEU A 581 59.12 17.14 2.35
C LEU A 581 60.05 18.33 2.60
N GLN A 582 59.91 19.01 3.75
CA GLN A 582 60.81 20.11 4.13
C GLN A 582 62.23 19.60 4.45
N GLY A 583 62.35 18.39 5.00
CA GLY A 583 63.64 17.74 5.24
C GLY A 583 64.35 17.27 3.97
N ILE A 584 63.63 16.87 2.92
CA ILE A 584 64.23 16.43 1.64
C ILE A 584 64.58 17.64 0.76
N GLY A 585 63.80 18.71 0.82
CA GLY A 585 64.04 19.95 0.05
C GLY A 585 65.34 20.67 0.46
N SER A 586 65.80 20.53 1.70
CA SER A 586 67.05 21.14 2.17
C SER A 586 68.31 20.40 1.71
N VAL A 587 68.22 19.09 1.41
CA VAL A 587 69.38 18.30 0.96
C VAL A 587 69.74 18.59 -0.51
N SER A 588 68.74 18.92 -1.34
CA SER A 588 68.91 19.23 -2.78
C SER A 588 69.60 20.57 -3.03
N PHE A 589 69.49 21.53 -2.10
CA PHE A 589 70.14 22.84 -2.26
C PHE A 589 71.65 22.79 -1.99
N THR A 590 72.12 21.87 -1.15
CA THR A 590 73.55 21.72 -0.83
C THR A 590 74.34 21.14 -2.01
N GLU A 591 73.76 20.21 -2.78
CA GLU A 591 74.40 19.64 -3.97
C GLU A 591 74.51 20.64 -5.14
N LYS A 592 73.54 21.55 -5.29
CA LYS A 592 73.56 22.58 -6.35
C LYS A 592 74.61 23.67 -6.12
N ILE A 593 74.99 23.94 -4.86
CA ILE A 593 76.03 24.92 -4.53
C ILE A 593 77.43 24.31 -4.74
N LEU A 594 77.62 23.01 -4.49
CA LEU A 594 78.88 22.30 -4.75
C LEU A 594 79.20 22.21 -6.25
N ARG A 595 78.19 22.02 -7.12
CA ARG A 595 78.38 21.97 -8.58
C ARG A 595 78.70 23.32 -9.23
N ARG A 596 78.30 24.44 -8.61
CA ARG A 596 78.53 25.79 -9.17
C ARG A 596 79.93 26.34 -8.90
N ASN A 597 80.65 25.77 -7.93
CA ASN A 597 82.03 26.16 -7.62
C ASN A 597 83.10 25.35 -8.39
N SER A 598 82.75 24.23 -9.03
CA SER A 598 83.70 23.43 -9.83
C SER A 598 83.87 23.91 -11.28
N GLU A 599 83.03 24.83 -11.77
CA GLU A 599 83.08 25.33 -13.16
C GLU A 599 83.80 26.69 -13.32
N ARG A 600 84.49 27.18 -12.28
CA ARG A 600 85.21 28.47 -12.31
C ARG A 600 86.73 28.38 -12.16
N THR A 601 87.32 27.20 -12.35
CA THR A 601 88.79 27.05 -12.46
C THR A 601 89.15 26.40 -13.79
N LYS A 602 89.27 27.24 -14.82
CA LYS A 602 90.25 27.11 -15.90
C LYS A 602 90.37 28.43 -16.65
#